data_AF-M0IJ94-F1
#
_entry.id   AF-M0IJ94-F1
#
_cell.length_a   1.000
_cell.length_b   1.000
_cell.length_c   1.000
_cell.angle_alpha   90.00
_cell.angle_beta   90.00
_cell.angle_gamma   90.00
#
_symmetry.space_group_name_H-M   'P 1'
#
loop_
_entity.id
_entity.type
_entity.pdbx_description
1 polymer ?
#
loop_
_entity_poly.entity_id
_entity_poly.type
_entity_poly.pdbx_seq_one_letter_code
_entity_poly.pdbx_strand_id
1 'polypeptide(L)' 'MEKRIGYSMLPRVLLQSGGGGALFFIILILLLGMVIWTYSDARRNSTHPAFLWAVVVFLAPLLGIVLYILLGRNA' A
#
# COMPACT_ATOMS: atom_id res chain seq x y z
N MET A 1 -14.77 45.25 -7.86
CA MET A 1 -14.04 44.16 -8.56
C MET A 1 -14.14 42.91 -7.69
N GLU A 2 -14.96 41.95 -8.09
CA GLU A 2 -15.26 40.74 -7.31
C GLU A 2 -14.18 39.69 -7.54
N LYS A 3 -13.36 39.43 -6.50
CA LYS A 3 -12.32 38.41 -6.55
C LYS A 3 -13.00 37.05 -6.36
N ARG A 4 -13.44 36.42 -7.47
CA ARG A 4 -13.92 35.03 -7.46
C ARG A 4 -12.75 34.10 -7.16
N ILE A 5 -12.47 33.86 -5.88
CA ILE A 5 -11.59 32.77 -5.46
C ILE A 5 -12.38 31.47 -5.69
N GLY A 6 -12.22 30.91 -6.88
CA GLY A 6 -12.82 29.63 -7.25
C GLY A 6 -12.20 28.51 -6.43
N TYR A 7 -12.96 27.95 -5.49
CA TYR A 7 -12.66 26.69 -4.80
C TYR A 7 -12.47 25.49 -5.76
N SER A 8 -12.64 25.68 -7.07
CA SER A 8 -12.50 24.69 -8.15
C SER A 8 -11.06 24.37 -8.58
N MET A 9 -10.07 25.17 -8.16
CA MET A 9 -8.67 25.04 -8.61
C MET A 9 -7.75 24.32 -7.62
N LEU A 10 -8.13 24.24 -6.33
CA LEU A 10 -7.34 23.62 -5.27
C LEU A 10 -6.97 22.13 -5.52
N PRO A 11 -7.88 21.26 -6.00
CA PRO A 11 -7.53 19.85 -6.20
C PRO A 11 -6.53 19.65 -7.35
N ARG A 12 -6.55 20.52 -8.37
CA ARG A 12 -5.66 20.42 -9.54
C ARG A 12 -4.23 20.83 -9.20
N VAL A 13 -4.09 21.90 -8.41
CA VAL A 13 -2.77 22.41 -7.99
C VAL A 13 -2.04 21.41 -7.10
N LEU A 14 -2.72 20.74 -6.17
CA LEU A 14 -2.11 19.72 -5.30
C LEU A 14 -1.61 18.49 -6.08
N LEU A 15 -2.32 18.11 -7.16
CA LEU A 15 -1.91 16.99 -8.01
C LEU A 15 -0.76 17.37 -8.97
N GLN A 16 -0.70 18.64 -9.43
CA GLN A 16 0.30 19.13 -10.38
C GLN A 16 1.59 19.70 -9.73
N SER A 17 1.58 20.04 -8.44
CA SER A 17 2.72 20.68 -7.75
C SER A 17 3.85 19.73 -7.30
N GLY A 18 3.82 18.46 -7.71
CA GLY A 18 4.78 17.44 -7.27
C GLY A 18 4.41 16.76 -5.94
N GLY A 19 3.51 17.35 -5.14
CA GLY A 19 3.01 16.77 -3.90
C GLY A 19 2.28 15.43 -4.11
N GLY A 20 1.48 15.31 -5.16
CA GLY A 20 0.85 14.04 -5.56
C GLY A 20 1.87 12.95 -5.96
N GLY A 21 2.97 13.35 -6.60
CA GLY A 21 4.04 12.42 -7.00
C GLY A 21 4.79 11.84 -5.80
N ALA A 22 5.18 12.69 -4.84
CA ALA A 22 5.85 12.22 -3.62
C ALA A 22 4.97 11.24 -2.82
N LEU A 23 3.67 11.55 -2.66
CA LEU A 23 2.74 10.66 -1.98
C LEU A 23 2.58 9.31 -2.70
N PHE A 24 2.51 9.33 -4.04
CA PHE A 24 2.47 8.11 -4.83
C PHE A 24 3.69 7.21 -4.59
N PHE A 25 4.90 7.77 -4.59
CA PHE A 25 6.11 6.99 -4.31
C PHE A 25 6.17 6.45 -2.88
N ILE A 26 5.71 7.22 -1.90
CA ILE A 26 5.61 6.74 -0.51
C ILE A 26 4.67 5.53 -0.43
N ILE A 27 3.50 5.62 -1.05
CA ILE A 27 2.53 4.51 -1.08
C ILE A 27 3.14 3.28 -1.79
N LEU A 28 3.86 3.49 -2.89
CA LEU A 28 4.52 2.40 -3.63
C LEU A 28 5.60 1.71 -2.78
N ILE A 29 6.45 2.47 -2.10
CA ILE A 29 7.48 1.92 -1.20
C ILE A 29 6.84 1.16 -0.05
N LEU A 30 5.76 1.69 0.55
CA LEU A 30 5.02 1.00 1.61
C LEU A 30 4.41 -0.31 1.11
N LEU A 31 3.78 -0.30 -0.07
CA LEU A 31 3.23 -1.51 -0.69
C LEU A 31 4.31 -2.57 -0.90
N LEU A 32 5.44 -2.17 -1.50
CA LEU A 32 6.56 -3.08 -1.76
C LEU A 32 7.15 -3.62 -0.45
N GLY A 33 7.31 -2.76 0.56
CA GLY A 33 7.76 -3.13 1.89
C GLY A 33 6.85 -4.18 2.54
N MET A 34 5.53 -4.01 2.46
CA MET A 34 4.56 -4.99 2.96
C MET A 34 4.70 -6.34 2.26
N VAL A 35 4.79 -6.35 0.92
CA VAL A 35 4.94 -7.60 0.15
C VAL A 35 6.25 -8.33 0.51
N ILE A 36 7.37 -7.62 0.55
CA ILE A 36 8.68 -8.19 0.88
C ILE A 36 8.68 -8.71 2.32
N TRP A 37 8.11 -7.95 3.25
CA TRP A 37 7.98 -8.35 4.65
C TRP A 37 7.15 -9.63 4.76
N THR A 38 5.95 -9.67 4.19
CA THR A 38 5.07 -10.85 4.24
C THR A 38 5.74 -12.07 3.63
N TYR A 39 6.40 -11.93 2.48
CA TYR A 39 7.15 -13.04 1.88
C TYR A 39 8.24 -13.57 2.81
N SER A 40 9.07 -12.66 3.34
CA SER A 40 10.22 -13.02 4.18
C SER A 40 9.79 -13.65 5.51
N ASP A 41 8.71 -13.14 6.09
CA ASP A 41 8.13 -13.64 7.33
C ASP A 41 7.44 -15.00 7.11
N ALA A 42 6.67 -15.15 6.03
CA ALA A 42 5.97 -16.39 5.71
C ALA A 42 6.92 -17.57 5.44
N ARG A 43 8.12 -17.30 4.90
CA ARG A 43 9.17 -18.33 4.72
C ARG A 43 9.60 -19.01 6.02
N ARG A 44 9.38 -18.36 7.17
CA ARG A 44 9.81 -18.84 8.48
C ARG A 44 8.65 -19.19 9.40
N ASN A 45 7.49 -18.57 9.18
CA ASN A 45 6.36 -18.63 10.10
C ASN A 45 5.08 -19.19 9.47
N SER A 46 5.13 -19.75 8.26
CA SER A 46 3.95 -20.31 7.58
C SER A 46 4.15 -21.75 7.15
N THR A 47 3.12 -22.57 7.39
CA THR A 47 2.99 -23.91 6.78
C THR A 47 2.55 -23.84 5.31
N HIS A 48 2.12 -22.66 4.84
CA HIS A 48 1.68 -22.42 3.47
C HIS A 48 2.79 -21.78 2.62
N PRO A 49 2.73 -21.86 1.27
CA PRO A 49 3.72 -21.24 0.41
C PRO A 49 3.84 -19.73 0.62
N ALA A 50 5.03 -19.22 0.93
CA ALA A 50 5.28 -17.79 1.16
C ALA A 50 4.90 -16.90 -0.04
N PHE A 51 5.03 -17.42 -1.26
CA PHE A 51 4.62 -16.73 -2.48
C PHE A 51 3.12 -16.44 -2.51
N LEU A 52 2.28 -17.35 -2.00
CA LEU A 52 0.83 -17.15 -1.94
C LEU A 52 0.49 -15.92 -1.09
N TRP A 53 1.09 -15.82 0.10
CA TRP A 53 0.85 -14.68 0.99
C TRP A 53 1.34 -13.36 0.42
N ALA A 54 2.49 -13.35 -0.26
CA ALA A 54 2.99 -12.18 -0.96
C ALA A 54 2.01 -11.68 -2.04
N VAL A 55 1.41 -12.60 -2.81
CA VAL A 55 0.41 -12.26 -3.84
C VAL A 55 -0.88 -11.72 -3.23
N VAL A 56 -1.37 -12.34 -2.14
CA VAL A 56 -2.58 -11.87 -1.46
C VAL A 56 -2.39 -10.44 -0.92
N VAL A 57 -1.23 -10.15 -0.32
CA VAL A 57 -0.89 -8.79 0.15
C VAL A 57 -0.68 -7.81 -1.02
N PHE A 58 -0.11 -8.25 -2.13
CA PHE A 58 0.02 -7.39 -3.31
C PHE A 58 -1.35 -6.98 -3.89
N LEU A 59 -2.29 -7.92 -3.99
CA LEU A 59 -3.63 -7.68 -4.56
C LEU A 59 -4.58 -6.96 -3.59
N ALA A 60 -4.48 -7.24 -2.31
CA ALA A 60 -5.32 -6.66 -1.27
C ALA A 60 -4.49 -6.37 -0.01
N PRO A 61 -3.79 -5.23 0.09
CA PRO A 61 -2.74 -5.01 1.10
C PRO A 61 -3.22 -5.17 2.54
N LEU A 62 -4.28 -4.45 2.93
CA LEU A 62 -4.77 -4.50 4.30
C LEU A 62 -5.40 -5.86 4.61
N LEU A 63 -6.28 -6.35 3.74
CA LEU A 63 -6.95 -7.64 3.93
C LEU A 63 -5.94 -8.80 3.93
N GLY A 64 -4.96 -8.76 3.04
CA GLY A 64 -3.93 -9.77 2.92
C GLY A 64 -3.02 -9.84 4.13
N ILE A 65 -2.66 -8.69 4.71
CA ILE A 65 -1.90 -8.65 5.98
C ILE A 65 -2.76 -9.25 7.11
N VAL A 66 -4.04 -8.87 7.20
CA VAL A 66 -4.95 -9.41 8.23
C VAL A 66 -5.09 -10.92 8.08
N LEU A 67 -5.35 -11.42 6.87
CA LEU A 67 -5.44 -12.85 6.60
C LEU A 67 -4.12 -13.57 6.89
N TYR A 68 -2.98 -12.98 6.54
CA TYR A 68 -1.67 -13.56 6.83
C TYR A 68 -1.44 -13.70 8.33
N ILE A 69 -1.75 -12.66 9.13
CA ILE A 69 -1.57 -12.70 10.57
C ILE A 69 -2.50 -13.73 11.22
N LEU A 70 -3.77 -13.81 10.79
CA LEU A 70 -4.76 -14.67 11.42
C LEU A 70 -4.69 -16.14 10.97
N LEU A 71 -4.36 -16.40 9.71
CA LEU A 71 -4.42 -17.74 9.10
C LEU A 71 -3.04 -18.22 8.61
N GLY A 72 -2.21 -17.31 8.10
CA GLY A 72 -0.96 -17.65 7.43
C GLY A 72 0.22 -17.87 8.36
N ARG A 73 0.29 -17.15 9.47
CA ARG A 73 1.40 -17.18 10.42
C ARG A 73 1.20 -18.29 11.46
N ASN A 74 1.35 -19.54 11.05
CA ASN A 74 0.90 -20.73 11.77
C ASN A 74 1.94 -21.85 11.86
N ALA A 75 3.23 -21.57 11.62
CA ALA A 75 4.33 -22.51 11.82
C ALA A 75 4.95 -22.38 13.21
#